data_AF-A0A017TGX2-F1
#
_entry.id   AF-A0A017TGX2-F1
#
_cell.length_a   1.000
_cell.length_b   1.000
_cell.length_c   1.000
_cell.angle_alpha   90.00
_cell.angle_beta   90.00
_cell.angle_gamma   90.00
#
_symmetry.space_group_name_H-M   'P 1'
#
loop_
_entity.id
_entity.type
_entity.pdbx_description
1 polymer ?
#
loop_
_entity_poly.entity_id
_entity_poly.type
_entity_poly.pdbx_seq_one_letter_code
_entity_poly.pdbx_strand_id
1 'polypeptide(L)'
;MREGGAMGAVKDGSTGGEAIEATWARIERWLGQRAPEVLASLLPGVGEEGLGRIEREIGASLPEDLRASLKRHAGSTRALSGEWELHPPAMILGTWTMMRGFAEDGVFPHGELTPGSVVGPLVPTWWTRGWIPVAGNGAGDHLCVDLSPAEGGTRGQVLRYLHDHEHREVIATGFGAWLGALANGLEQGTIVAIEDPQGHLEGLYPPERLENLREEGVDTEGWAIRPRQEEEVAPAVSAVDEEGARLIDLLLQKELLVLAEPADREALAAGLGKLLARRGSAEKKAAAVCAWMEKQAGIEEIFVTDEELAALLDAW
;
A
#
# COMPACT_ATOMS: atom_id res chain seq x y z
N MET A 1 5.28 -27.25 -8.81
CA MET A 1 5.13 -25.87 -9.32
C MET A 1 4.90 -25.00 -8.11
N ARG A 2 5.89 -24.20 -7.72
CA ARG A 2 5.69 -23.17 -6.69
C ARG A 2 5.04 -21.99 -7.40
N GLU A 3 3.72 -22.01 -7.53
CA GLU A 3 2.98 -20.79 -7.83
C GLU A 3 2.99 -19.96 -6.54
N GLY A 4 4.07 -19.20 -6.34
CA GLY A 4 4.16 -18.24 -5.24
C GLY A 4 2.96 -17.32 -5.33
N GLY A 5 2.10 -17.35 -4.29
CA GLY A 5 0.78 -16.74 -4.18
C GLY A 5 0.75 -15.20 -4.22
N ALA A 6 1.53 -14.62 -5.12
CA ALA A 6 1.52 -13.21 -5.46
C ALA A 6 0.61 -12.97 -6.67
N MET A 7 0.14 -11.73 -6.78
CA MET A 7 -0.66 -11.19 -7.87
C MET A 7 -0.32 -11.83 -9.23
N GLY A 8 -1.31 -12.53 -9.81
CA GLY A 8 -1.19 -13.15 -11.14
C GLY A 8 -0.99 -12.10 -12.24
N ALA A 9 -0.63 -12.54 -13.45
CA ALA A 9 -0.39 -11.64 -14.57
C ALA A 9 -1.61 -10.75 -14.87
N VAL A 10 -1.44 -9.43 -14.74
CA VAL A 10 -2.49 -8.44 -14.99
C VAL A 10 -2.40 -8.01 -16.45
N LYS A 11 -3.29 -8.59 -17.28
CA LYS A 11 -3.30 -8.40 -18.73
C LYS A 11 -4.27 -7.32 -19.23
N ASP A 12 -5.15 -6.79 -18.38
CA ASP A 12 -6.16 -5.83 -18.81
C ASP A 12 -5.73 -4.37 -18.66
N GLY A 13 -5.59 -3.70 -19.81
CA GLY A 13 -5.45 -2.27 -19.96
C GLY A 13 -6.76 -1.51 -19.73
N SER A 14 -7.23 -1.48 -18.48
CA SER A 14 -8.24 -0.50 -18.07
C SER A 14 -7.58 0.84 -17.75
N THR A 15 -7.34 1.58 -18.83
CA THR A 15 -7.42 3.04 -18.97
C THR A 15 -7.07 3.95 -17.78
N GLY A 16 -6.03 4.76 -18.00
CA GLY A 16 -5.83 6.05 -17.33
C GLY A 16 -4.64 6.00 -16.40
N GLY A 17 -3.64 6.85 -16.65
CA GLY A 17 -2.56 7.11 -15.70
C GLY A 17 -3.13 7.67 -14.40
N GLU A 18 -3.60 6.79 -13.51
CA GLU A 18 -3.79 7.15 -12.12
C GLU A 18 -2.42 7.59 -11.62
N ALA A 19 -2.37 8.78 -11.03
CA ALA A 19 -1.13 9.27 -10.47
C ALA A 19 -0.68 8.29 -9.39
N ILE A 20 0.59 7.88 -9.44
CA ILE A 20 1.21 6.99 -8.45
C ILE A 20 0.93 7.43 -7.01
N GLU A 21 0.85 8.74 -6.77
CA GLU A 21 0.46 9.34 -5.50
C GLU A 21 -0.94 8.91 -5.02
N ALA A 22 -1.93 8.87 -5.92
CA ALA A 22 -3.30 8.46 -5.60
C ALA A 22 -3.38 6.95 -5.33
N THR A 23 -2.71 6.14 -6.16
CA THR A 23 -2.62 4.68 -5.97
C THR A 23 -2.00 4.35 -4.61
N TRP A 24 -0.89 4.99 -4.24
CA TRP A 24 -0.30 4.80 -2.92
C TRP A 24 -1.18 5.29 -1.78
N ALA A 25 -1.88 6.41 -1.92
CA ALA A 25 -2.81 6.87 -0.90
C ALA A 25 -3.94 5.86 -0.63
N ARG A 26 -4.40 5.14 -1.66
CA ARG A 26 -5.37 4.04 -1.53
C ARG A 26 -4.77 2.85 -0.77
N ILE A 27 -3.56 2.43 -1.17
CA ILE A 27 -2.81 1.35 -0.49
C ILE A 27 -2.59 1.72 0.99
N GLU A 28 -2.04 2.88 1.29
CA GLU A 28 -1.77 3.34 2.66
C GLU A 28 -3.02 3.39 3.52
N ARG A 29 -4.15 3.87 2.97
CA ARG A 29 -5.43 3.90 3.68
C ARG A 29 -5.86 2.49 4.06
N TRP A 30 -5.80 1.56 3.12
CA TRP A 30 -6.16 0.17 3.38
C TRP A 30 -5.21 -0.47 4.40
N LEU A 31 -3.90 -0.27 4.24
CA LEU A 31 -2.89 -0.79 5.17
C LEU A 31 -3.11 -0.23 6.58
N GLY A 32 -3.41 1.05 6.73
CA GLY A 32 -3.69 1.65 8.04
C GLY A 32 -4.87 1.02 8.78
N GLN A 33 -5.83 0.45 8.05
CA GLN A 33 -7.01 -0.21 8.62
C GLN A 33 -6.80 -1.71 8.85
N ARG A 34 -6.03 -2.38 7.99
CA ARG A 34 -5.98 -3.86 7.93
C ARG A 34 -4.60 -4.46 8.20
N ALA A 35 -3.53 -3.72 7.92
CA ALA A 35 -2.15 -4.17 8.05
C ALA A 35 -1.21 -3.00 8.44
N PRO A 36 -1.43 -2.36 9.61
CA PRO A 36 -0.64 -1.20 10.03
C PRO A 36 0.86 -1.52 10.16
N GLU A 37 1.20 -2.79 10.36
CA GLU A 37 2.58 -3.25 10.43
C GLU A 37 3.26 -3.17 9.06
N VAL A 38 2.56 -3.48 7.96
CA VAL A 38 3.07 -3.28 6.58
C VAL A 38 3.22 -1.79 6.31
N LEU A 39 2.24 -0.96 6.68
CA LEU A 39 2.35 0.50 6.54
C LEU A 39 3.60 1.03 7.25
N ALA A 40 3.87 0.58 8.48
CA ALA A 40 5.02 0.99 9.26
C ALA A 40 6.37 0.51 8.69
N SER A 41 6.36 -0.48 7.79
CA SER A 41 7.57 -0.99 7.14
C SER A 41 7.95 -0.24 5.87
N LEU A 42 7.07 0.60 5.33
CA LEU A 42 7.36 1.40 4.14
C LEU A 42 8.44 2.44 4.48
N LEU A 43 9.47 2.48 3.64
CA LEU A 43 10.60 3.38 3.84
C LEU A 43 10.29 4.76 3.26
N PRO A 44 10.72 5.86 3.91
CA PRO A 44 10.55 7.21 3.36
C PRO A 44 11.09 7.32 1.94
N GLY A 45 10.39 8.07 1.10
CA GLY A 45 10.75 8.27 -0.29
C GLY A 45 12.14 8.88 -0.52
N VAL A 46 12.67 8.68 -1.73
CA VAL A 46 13.99 9.15 -2.14
C VAL A 46 13.90 10.38 -3.06
N GLY A 47 14.82 11.33 -2.87
CA GLY A 47 14.92 12.51 -3.72
C GLY A 47 15.63 12.25 -5.06
N GLU A 48 15.69 13.29 -5.90
CA GLU A 48 16.30 13.25 -7.24
C GLU A 48 17.75 12.78 -7.25
N GLU A 49 18.53 13.12 -6.22
CA GLU A 49 19.93 12.69 -6.13
C GLU A 49 20.06 11.16 -6.04
N GLY A 50 19.20 10.52 -5.23
CA GLY A 50 19.20 9.07 -5.06
C GLY A 50 18.73 8.34 -6.31
N LEU A 51 17.66 8.85 -6.97
CA LEU A 51 17.22 8.33 -8.27
C LEU A 51 18.30 8.47 -9.33
N GLY A 52 18.91 9.65 -9.43
CA GLY A 52 19.98 9.91 -10.39
C GLY A 52 21.21 9.04 -10.14
N ARG A 53 21.48 8.64 -8.90
CA ARG A 53 22.54 7.66 -8.60
C ARG A 53 22.21 6.29 -9.18
N ILE A 54 20.98 5.81 -9.01
CA ILE A 54 20.53 4.53 -9.58
C ILE A 54 20.69 4.55 -11.11
N GLU A 55 20.20 5.59 -11.76
CA GLU A 55 20.22 5.74 -13.21
C GLU A 55 21.64 5.84 -13.78
N ARG A 56 22.56 6.53 -13.09
CA ARG A 56 23.96 6.63 -13.50
C ARG A 56 24.68 5.29 -13.46
N GLU A 57 24.47 4.49 -12.42
CA GLU A 57 25.12 3.18 -12.27
C GLU A 57 24.55 2.15 -13.25
N ILE A 58 23.24 2.18 -13.49
CA ILE A 58 22.57 1.32 -14.47
C ILE A 58 22.92 1.77 -15.91
N GLY A 59 23.14 3.06 -16.13
CA GLY A 59 23.37 3.66 -17.45
C GLY A 59 22.09 3.89 -18.25
N ALA A 60 20.93 3.93 -17.59
CA ALA A 60 19.62 4.16 -18.20
C ALA A 60 18.69 4.89 -17.23
N SER A 61 17.74 5.66 -17.76
CA SER A 61 16.69 6.30 -16.95
C SER A 61 15.70 5.28 -16.40
N LEU A 62 15.19 5.48 -15.19
CA LEU A 62 14.09 4.67 -14.68
C LEU A 62 12.77 5.13 -15.31
N PRO A 63 11.80 4.23 -15.53
CA PRO A 63 10.43 4.61 -15.91
C PRO A 63 9.82 5.60 -14.93
N GLU A 64 8.99 6.53 -15.43
CA GLU A 64 8.44 7.64 -14.63
C GLU A 64 7.58 7.17 -13.45
N ASP A 65 6.82 6.08 -13.64
CA ASP A 65 6.00 5.46 -12.61
C ASP A 65 6.84 4.87 -11.47
N LEU A 66 7.93 4.17 -11.79
CA LEU A 66 8.89 3.68 -10.81
C LEU A 66 9.58 4.84 -10.07
N ARG A 67 9.98 5.90 -10.79
CA ARG A 67 10.56 7.11 -10.17
C ARG A 67 9.58 7.76 -9.19
N ALA A 68 8.33 7.94 -9.61
CA ALA A 68 7.29 8.50 -8.74
C ALA A 68 7.04 7.62 -7.51
N SER A 69 7.02 6.29 -7.68
CA SER A 69 6.83 5.39 -6.55
C SER A 69 7.97 5.46 -5.55
N LEU A 70 9.22 5.46 -6.03
CA LEU A 70 10.41 5.55 -5.18
C LEU A 70 10.48 6.90 -4.44
N LYS A 71 9.96 7.99 -5.03
CA LYS A 71 9.84 9.29 -4.37
C LYS A 71 8.84 9.30 -3.22
N ARG A 72 7.88 8.36 -3.21
CA ARG A 72 6.91 8.23 -2.12
C ARG A 72 7.37 7.22 -1.08
N HIS A 73 7.69 6.00 -1.52
CA HIS A 73 8.22 4.93 -0.69
C HIS A 73 9.45 4.30 -1.32
N ALA A 74 10.63 4.50 -0.71
CA ALA A 74 11.89 4.02 -1.23
C ALA A 74 12.21 2.61 -0.72
N GLY A 75 11.28 1.68 -0.95
CA GLY A 75 11.36 0.30 -0.49
C GLY A 75 10.53 0.01 0.75
N SER A 76 10.66 -1.20 1.28
CA SER A 76 10.03 -1.66 2.51
C SER A 76 10.96 -2.58 3.28
N THR A 77 10.70 -2.78 4.57
CA THR A 77 11.42 -3.75 5.43
C THR A 77 10.64 -5.04 5.66
N ARG A 78 9.55 -5.22 4.91
CA ARG A 78 8.80 -6.46 4.79
C ARG A 78 8.11 -6.53 3.43
N ALA A 79 7.57 -7.69 3.10
CA ALA A 79 6.76 -7.87 1.90
C ALA A 79 5.52 -6.97 1.85
N LEU A 80 5.33 -6.29 0.72
CA LEU A 80 4.16 -5.46 0.44
C LEU A 80 3.03 -6.28 -0.21
N SER A 81 3.36 -7.29 -1.02
CA SER A 81 2.38 -8.17 -1.65
C SER A 81 2.96 -9.57 -1.78
N GLY A 82 2.27 -10.55 -1.20
CA GLY A 82 2.77 -11.91 -1.06
C GLY A 82 4.12 -11.91 -0.36
N GLU A 83 5.12 -12.42 -1.07
CA GLU A 83 6.52 -12.50 -0.65
C GLU A 83 7.38 -11.29 -1.07
N TRP A 84 6.82 -10.34 -1.83
CA TRP A 84 7.61 -9.28 -2.47
C TRP A 84 7.87 -8.08 -1.54
N GLU A 85 9.10 -8.01 -1.02
CA GLU A 85 9.63 -6.81 -0.35
C GLU A 85 10.15 -5.82 -1.40
N LEU A 86 9.69 -4.58 -1.33
CA LEU A 86 10.18 -3.53 -2.23
C LEU A 86 11.63 -3.18 -1.88
N HIS A 87 12.51 -3.26 -2.86
CA HIS A 87 13.92 -3.00 -2.62
C HIS A 87 14.18 -1.50 -2.42
N PRO A 88 14.88 -1.10 -1.36
CA PRO A 88 15.42 0.25 -1.28
C PRO A 88 16.47 0.49 -2.38
N PRO A 89 16.75 1.75 -2.75
CA PRO A 89 17.71 2.10 -3.80
C PRO A 89 19.07 1.40 -3.72
N ALA A 90 19.60 1.22 -2.50
CA ALA A 90 20.86 0.52 -2.27
C ALA A 90 20.76 -0.98 -2.61
N MET A 91 19.63 -1.62 -2.30
CA MET A 91 19.37 -3.03 -2.65
C MET A 91 19.13 -3.20 -4.15
N ILE A 92 18.39 -2.29 -4.80
CA ILE A 92 18.22 -2.29 -6.27
C ILE A 92 19.59 -2.34 -6.96
N LEU A 93 20.50 -1.43 -6.56
CA LEU A 93 21.85 -1.37 -7.13
C LEU A 93 22.73 -2.55 -6.74
N GLY A 94 22.66 -3.01 -5.48
CA GLY A 94 23.42 -4.15 -4.99
C GLY A 94 23.06 -5.43 -5.75
N THR A 95 21.77 -5.73 -5.85
CA THR A 95 21.25 -6.89 -6.58
C THR A 95 21.58 -6.79 -8.07
N TRP A 96 21.33 -5.64 -8.70
CA TRP A 96 21.67 -5.47 -10.13
C TRP A 96 23.16 -5.63 -10.41
N THR A 97 24.02 -5.09 -9.54
CA THR A 97 25.49 -5.23 -9.64
C THR A 97 25.93 -6.69 -9.50
N MET A 98 25.34 -7.41 -8.53
CA MET A 98 25.60 -8.83 -8.32
C MET A 98 25.19 -9.65 -9.56
N MET A 99 23.97 -9.44 -10.08
CA MET A 99 23.48 -10.14 -11.28
C MET A 99 24.32 -9.83 -12.52
N ARG A 100 24.77 -8.58 -12.66
CA ARG A 100 25.72 -8.20 -13.71
C ARG A 100 27.03 -8.98 -13.59
N GLY A 101 27.58 -9.11 -12.38
CA GLY A 101 28.77 -9.92 -12.12
C GLY A 101 28.56 -11.39 -12.53
N PHE A 102 27.43 -11.99 -12.14
CA PHE A 102 27.08 -13.36 -12.56
C PHE A 102 26.98 -13.52 -14.08
N ALA A 103 26.45 -12.52 -14.79
CA ALA A 103 26.42 -12.53 -16.25
C ALA A 103 27.82 -12.43 -16.87
N GLU A 104 28.67 -11.56 -16.33
CA GLU A 104 30.05 -11.36 -16.80
C GLU A 104 30.94 -12.57 -16.53
N ASP A 105 30.73 -13.25 -15.40
CA ASP A 105 31.44 -14.46 -15.01
C ASP A 105 30.90 -15.73 -15.69
N GLY A 106 29.82 -15.63 -16.47
CA GLY A 106 29.21 -16.77 -17.18
C GLY A 106 28.50 -17.77 -16.24
N VAL A 107 28.02 -17.31 -15.08
CA VAL A 107 27.30 -18.15 -14.10
C VAL A 107 25.92 -18.56 -14.62
N PHE A 108 25.26 -17.71 -15.39
CA PHE A 108 23.95 -18.04 -15.96
C PHE A 108 24.07 -19.17 -16.98
N PRO A 109 23.13 -20.14 -16.99
CA PRO A 109 23.18 -21.24 -17.95
C PRO A 109 23.23 -20.75 -19.39
N HIS A 110 24.06 -21.43 -20.20
CA HIS A 110 24.21 -21.17 -21.62
C HIS A 110 23.27 -22.07 -22.44
N GLY A 111 22.68 -21.51 -23.49
CA GLY A 111 21.77 -22.23 -24.40
C GLY A 111 20.47 -21.47 -24.64
N GLU A 112 19.65 -22.00 -25.54
CA GLU A 112 18.29 -21.52 -25.74
C GLU A 112 17.43 -21.94 -24.55
N LEU A 113 16.54 -21.03 -24.12
CA LEU A 113 15.54 -21.38 -23.11
C LEU A 113 14.53 -22.37 -23.70
N THR A 114 13.96 -23.23 -22.85
CA THR A 114 12.92 -24.18 -23.27
C THR A 114 11.74 -23.43 -23.92
N PRO A 115 11.21 -23.89 -25.06
CA PRO A 115 10.04 -23.29 -25.68
C PRO A 115 8.87 -23.18 -24.70
N GLY A 116 8.26 -21.98 -24.63
CA GLY A 116 7.17 -21.69 -23.70
C GLY A 116 7.59 -21.27 -22.29
N SER A 117 8.89 -21.28 -21.98
CA SER A 117 9.40 -20.74 -20.71
C SER A 117 9.24 -19.22 -20.59
N VAL A 118 9.14 -18.51 -21.72
CA VAL A 118 8.97 -17.05 -21.77
C VAL A 118 7.53 -16.71 -22.13
N VAL A 119 6.85 -15.96 -21.25
CA VAL A 119 5.46 -15.51 -21.39
C VAL A 119 5.42 -13.98 -21.44
N GLY A 120 4.99 -13.46 -22.58
CA GLY A 120 4.96 -12.01 -22.84
C GLY A 120 6.20 -11.51 -23.59
N PRO A 121 6.25 -10.20 -23.90
CA PRO A 121 7.26 -9.62 -24.79
C PRO A 121 8.59 -9.37 -24.07
N LEU A 122 9.28 -10.47 -23.72
CA LEU A 122 10.61 -10.47 -23.10
C LEU A 122 11.66 -11.01 -24.06
N VAL A 123 12.89 -10.50 -23.94
CA VAL A 123 14.03 -11.12 -24.60
C VAL A 123 14.26 -12.51 -23.97
N PRO A 124 14.37 -13.59 -24.75
CA PRO A 124 14.55 -14.94 -24.22
C PRO A 124 15.99 -15.12 -23.70
N THR A 125 16.21 -14.74 -22.45
CA THR A 125 17.49 -14.86 -21.75
C THR A 125 17.29 -15.19 -20.27
N TRP A 126 18.31 -15.76 -19.64
CA TRP A 126 18.33 -15.95 -18.19
C TRP A 126 18.27 -14.61 -17.45
N TRP A 127 19.06 -13.63 -17.89
CA TRP A 127 19.06 -12.27 -17.36
C TRP A 127 19.68 -11.29 -18.38
N THR A 128 19.36 -10.00 -18.25
CA THR A 128 20.00 -8.91 -19.00
C THR A 128 20.13 -7.67 -18.12
N ARG A 129 21.11 -6.81 -18.42
CA ARG A 129 21.32 -5.52 -17.73
C ARG A 129 20.09 -4.60 -17.78
N GLY A 130 19.19 -4.81 -18.74
CA GLY A 130 17.92 -4.09 -18.85
C GLY A 130 16.86 -4.48 -17.82
N TRP A 131 17.05 -5.55 -17.06
CA TRP A 131 16.10 -6.00 -16.04
C TRP A 131 16.54 -5.51 -14.66
N ILE A 132 15.81 -4.54 -14.12
CA ILE A 132 16.15 -3.84 -12.89
C ILE A 132 15.36 -4.45 -11.72
N PRO A 133 16.01 -5.12 -10.75
CA PRO A 133 15.32 -5.75 -9.63
C PRO A 133 14.76 -4.67 -8.68
N VAL A 134 13.43 -4.62 -8.55
CA VAL A 134 12.71 -3.61 -7.73
C VAL A 134 12.04 -4.21 -6.50
N ALA A 135 11.88 -5.53 -6.46
CA ALA A 135 11.42 -6.26 -5.28
C ALA A 135 12.05 -7.65 -5.24
N GLY A 136 12.06 -8.28 -4.07
CA GLY A 136 12.55 -9.65 -3.92
C GLY A 136 11.89 -10.40 -2.78
N ASN A 137 11.99 -11.73 -2.81
CA ASN A 137 11.41 -12.62 -1.80
C ASN A 137 12.40 -13.03 -0.70
N GLY A 138 13.61 -12.47 -0.70
CA GLY A 138 14.69 -12.84 0.22
C GLY A 138 15.38 -14.17 -0.09
N ALA A 139 14.92 -14.92 -1.10
CA ALA A 139 15.43 -16.23 -1.50
C ALA A 139 16.05 -16.25 -2.92
N GLY A 140 16.19 -15.09 -3.55
CA GLY A 140 16.85 -14.91 -4.85
C GLY A 140 15.92 -14.63 -6.02
N ASP A 141 14.60 -14.76 -5.83
CA ASP A 141 13.65 -14.36 -6.86
C ASP A 141 13.36 -12.86 -6.77
N HIS A 142 13.04 -12.28 -7.92
CA HIS A 142 12.87 -10.84 -8.05
C HIS A 142 11.66 -10.49 -8.92
N LEU A 143 11.04 -9.35 -8.61
CA LEU A 143 10.31 -8.59 -9.62
C LEU A 143 11.27 -7.62 -10.26
N CYS A 144 11.35 -7.65 -11.59
CA CYS A 144 12.22 -6.77 -12.35
C CYS A 144 11.41 -5.85 -13.25
N VAL A 145 11.83 -4.59 -13.33
CA VAL A 145 11.36 -3.64 -14.35
C VAL A 145 12.23 -3.78 -15.59
N ASP A 146 11.61 -4.01 -16.73
CA ASP A 146 12.29 -4.25 -18.01
C ASP A 146 12.46 -2.95 -18.82
N LEU A 147 13.72 -2.54 -19.01
CA LEU A 147 14.09 -1.35 -19.79
C LEU A 147 14.37 -1.66 -21.27
N SER A 148 14.38 -2.94 -21.67
CA SER A 148 14.71 -3.39 -23.02
C SER A 148 13.82 -4.58 -23.43
N PRO A 149 12.50 -4.37 -23.52
CA PRO A 149 11.56 -5.44 -23.86
C PRO A 149 11.76 -5.94 -25.30
N ALA A 150 11.24 -7.13 -25.60
CA ALA A 150 11.16 -7.62 -26.96
C ALA A 150 10.08 -6.89 -27.77
N GLU A 151 9.97 -7.20 -29.06
CA GLU A 151 8.96 -6.63 -29.94
C GLU A 151 7.54 -6.81 -29.38
N GLY A 152 6.74 -5.74 -29.41
CA GLY A 152 5.40 -5.71 -28.83
C GLY A 152 5.34 -5.42 -27.32
N GLY A 153 6.49 -5.26 -26.65
CA GLY A 153 6.55 -4.94 -25.23
C GLY A 153 6.59 -3.46 -24.90
N THR A 154 6.40 -3.17 -23.61
CA THR A 154 6.40 -1.80 -23.08
C THR A 154 7.62 -1.60 -22.20
N ARG A 155 8.41 -0.56 -22.50
CA ARG A 155 9.54 -0.19 -21.64
C ARG A 155 9.00 0.20 -20.26
N GLY A 156 9.41 -0.52 -19.23
CA GLY A 156 8.93 -0.39 -17.86
C GLY A 156 8.01 -1.52 -17.40
N GLN A 157 7.65 -2.46 -18.28
CA GLN A 157 6.89 -3.65 -17.90
C GLN A 157 7.57 -4.41 -16.76
N VAL A 158 6.77 -5.01 -15.89
CA VAL A 158 7.25 -5.77 -14.73
C VAL A 158 7.24 -7.25 -15.09
N LEU A 159 8.37 -7.92 -14.87
CA LEU A 159 8.52 -9.36 -15.03
C LEU A 159 8.79 -10.05 -13.70
N ARG A 160 8.39 -11.31 -13.62
CA ARG A 160 8.82 -12.24 -12.57
C ARG A 160 10.11 -12.93 -13.01
N TYR A 161 11.15 -12.77 -12.21
CA TYR A 161 12.45 -13.43 -12.38
C TYR A 161 12.59 -14.53 -11.32
N LEU A 162 12.84 -15.76 -11.77
CA LEU A 162 13.14 -16.90 -10.90
C LEU A 162 14.62 -17.25 -11.01
N HIS A 163 15.29 -17.40 -9.87
CA HIS A 163 16.73 -17.63 -9.84
C HIS A 163 17.13 -19.06 -10.20
N ASP A 164 16.30 -20.04 -9.86
CA ASP A 164 16.54 -21.47 -10.02
C ASP A 164 15.76 -22.10 -11.19
N HIS A 165 14.95 -21.30 -11.89
CA HIS A 165 14.13 -21.75 -13.00
C HIS A 165 14.20 -20.78 -14.18
N GLU A 166 14.19 -21.30 -15.40
CA GLU A 166 14.28 -20.50 -16.64
C GLU A 166 13.00 -19.73 -17.00
N HIS A 167 11.94 -19.86 -16.21
CA HIS A 167 10.63 -19.29 -16.56
C HIS A 167 10.67 -17.77 -16.39
N ARG A 168 10.16 -17.03 -17.38
CA ARG A 168 10.12 -15.57 -17.41
C ARG A 168 8.73 -15.15 -17.83
N GLU A 169 8.08 -14.32 -17.03
CA GLU A 169 6.73 -13.85 -17.34
C GLU A 169 6.60 -12.36 -17.10
N VAL A 170 6.02 -11.63 -18.06
CA VAL A 170 5.52 -10.28 -17.84
C VAL A 170 4.23 -10.35 -17.04
N ILE A 171 4.24 -9.75 -15.85
CA ILE A 171 3.11 -9.76 -14.93
C ILE A 171 2.35 -8.42 -14.89
N ALA A 172 2.95 -7.34 -15.40
CA ALA A 172 2.28 -6.05 -15.55
C ALA A 172 2.93 -5.21 -16.66
N THR A 173 2.17 -4.29 -17.27
CA THR A 173 2.63 -3.40 -18.35
C THR A 173 3.53 -2.25 -17.85
N GLY A 174 3.58 -2.02 -16.54
CA GLY A 174 4.37 -0.99 -15.88
C GLY A 174 4.37 -1.19 -14.36
N PHE A 175 5.26 -0.51 -13.65
CA PHE A 175 5.29 -0.56 -12.18
C PHE A 175 4.02 0.07 -11.58
N GLY A 176 3.52 1.14 -12.21
CA GLY A 176 2.24 1.75 -11.85
C GLY A 176 1.05 0.81 -12.04
N ALA A 177 1.04 0.02 -13.12
CA ALA A 177 -0.01 -0.98 -13.35
C ALA A 177 0.03 -2.10 -12.29
N TRP A 178 1.23 -2.55 -11.91
CA TRP A 178 1.40 -3.52 -10.83
C TRP A 178 0.90 -2.97 -9.47
N LEU A 179 1.29 -1.74 -9.11
CA LEU A 179 0.77 -1.08 -7.90
C LEU A 179 -0.75 -0.85 -7.94
N GLY A 180 -1.28 -0.44 -9.09
CA GLY A 180 -2.72 -0.23 -9.29
C GLY A 180 -3.52 -1.52 -9.10
N ALA A 181 -2.99 -2.64 -9.60
CA ALA A 181 -3.60 -3.94 -9.40
C ALA A 181 -3.54 -4.41 -7.94
N LEU A 182 -2.45 -4.12 -7.21
CA LEU A 182 -2.41 -4.31 -5.76
C LEU A 182 -3.50 -3.48 -5.07
N ALA A 183 -3.58 -2.17 -5.35
CA ALA A 183 -4.58 -1.28 -4.76
C ALA A 183 -6.01 -1.77 -5.00
N ASN A 184 -6.32 -2.14 -6.26
CA ASN A 184 -7.61 -2.71 -6.63
C ASN A 184 -7.89 -4.02 -5.88
N GLY A 185 -6.88 -4.90 -5.78
CA GLY A 185 -7.06 -6.19 -5.11
C GLY A 185 -7.30 -6.07 -3.62
N LEU A 186 -6.62 -5.13 -2.96
CA LEU A 186 -6.85 -4.80 -1.55
C LEU A 186 -8.28 -4.28 -1.33
N GLU A 187 -8.74 -3.35 -2.16
CA GLU A 187 -10.09 -2.77 -2.05
C GLU A 187 -11.22 -3.76 -2.37
N GLN A 188 -10.97 -4.70 -3.29
CA GLN A 188 -11.94 -5.71 -3.72
C GLN A 188 -11.91 -6.98 -2.87
N GLY A 189 -10.95 -7.11 -1.95
CA GLY A 189 -10.77 -8.31 -1.13
C GLY A 189 -10.20 -9.52 -1.89
N THR A 190 -9.64 -9.33 -3.08
CA THR A 190 -8.87 -10.36 -3.79
C THR A 190 -7.41 -10.42 -3.31
N ILE A 191 -6.97 -9.42 -2.53
CA ILE A 191 -5.79 -9.48 -1.68
C ILE A 191 -6.24 -9.10 -0.27
N VAL A 192 -5.91 -9.92 0.71
CA VAL A 192 -6.34 -9.80 2.11
C VAL A 192 -5.16 -9.94 3.06
N ALA A 193 -5.30 -9.38 4.26
CA ALA A 193 -4.32 -9.57 5.33
C ALA A 193 -4.63 -10.88 6.05
N ILE A 194 -3.66 -11.79 6.08
CA ILE A 194 -3.76 -13.07 6.79
C ILE A 194 -2.91 -13.00 8.05
N GLU A 195 -3.46 -13.44 9.17
CA GLU A 195 -2.78 -13.51 10.45
C GLU A 195 -2.80 -14.91 11.06
N ASP A 196 -1.79 -15.18 11.89
CA ASP A 196 -1.67 -16.38 12.69
C ASP A 196 -2.67 -16.35 13.87
N PRO A 197 -2.80 -17.46 14.64
CA PRO A 197 -3.72 -17.54 15.77
C PRO A 197 -3.39 -16.55 16.90
N GLN A 198 -2.15 -16.06 16.96
CA GLN A 198 -1.68 -15.07 17.92
C GLN A 198 -1.93 -13.61 17.45
N GLY A 199 -2.46 -13.42 16.24
CA GLY A 199 -2.75 -12.11 15.65
C GLY A 199 -1.55 -11.48 14.95
N HIS A 200 -0.44 -12.20 14.77
CA HIS A 200 0.67 -11.70 13.98
C HIS A 200 0.33 -11.78 12.50
N LEU A 201 0.57 -10.68 11.79
CA LEU A 201 0.40 -10.64 10.34
C LEU A 201 1.42 -11.54 9.66
N GLU A 202 0.94 -12.54 8.92
CA GLU A 202 1.77 -13.34 8.02
C GLU A 202 2.08 -12.56 6.74
N GLY A 203 1.09 -11.88 6.17
CA GLY A 203 1.27 -11.06 4.98
C GLY A 203 -0.01 -10.76 4.23
N LEU A 204 0.15 -10.20 3.03
CA LEU A 204 -0.95 -9.82 2.15
C LEU A 204 -1.03 -10.78 0.97
N TYR A 205 -2.07 -11.61 0.91
CA TYR A 205 -2.19 -12.69 -0.06
C TYR A 205 -3.60 -12.76 -0.63
N PRO A 206 -3.78 -13.45 -1.77
CA PRO A 206 -5.09 -13.92 -2.16
C PRO A 206 -5.74 -14.78 -1.07
N PRO A 207 -7.06 -14.72 -0.86
CA PRO A 207 -7.75 -15.49 0.18
C PRO A 207 -7.48 -17.00 0.14
N GLU A 208 -7.31 -17.56 -1.06
CA GLU A 208 -6.98 -18.97 -1.30
C GLU A 208 -5.63 -19.40 -0.70
N ARG A 209 -4.76 -18.47 -0.31
CA ARG A 209 -3.46 -18.81 0.31
C ARG A 209 -3.62 -19.66 1.57
N LEU A 210 -4.69 -19.48 2.36
CA LEU A 210 -4.95 -20.32 3.52
C LEU A 210 -5.16 -21.79 3.13
N GLU A 211 -5.88 -22.04 2.03
CA GLU A 211 -6.09 -23.40 1.51
C GLU A 211 -4.78 -23.97 0.95
N ASN A 212 -4.04 -23.17 0.17
CA ASN A 212 -2.74 -23.58 -0.38
C ASN A 212 -1.73 -23.96 0.72
N LEU A 213 -1.70 -23.21 1.83
CA LEU A 213 -0.85 -23.54 2.98
C LEU A 213 -1.21 -24.90 3.60
N ARG A 214 -2.49 -25.25 3.67
CA ARG A 214 -2.94 -26.58 4.16
C ARG A 214 -2.48 -27.69 3.23
N GLU A 215 -2.58 -27.47 1.93
CA GLU A 215 -2.10 -28.41 0.91
C GLU A 215 -0.57 -28.58 0.95
N GLU A 216 0.15 -27.51 1.30
CA GLU A 216 1.61 -27.51 1.56
C GLU A 216 1.97 -28.19 2.91
N GLY A 217 0.98 -28.59 3.71
CA GLY A 217 1.17 -29.27 5.00
C GLY A 217 1.43 -28.33 6.18
N VAL A 218 1.15 -27.04 6.02
CA VAL A 218 1.21 -26.05 7.11
C VAL A 218 -0.05 -26.15 7.95
N ASP A 219 0.11 -26.26 9.27
CA ASP A 219 -1.00 -26.18 10.22
C ASP A 219 -1.51 -24.73 10.29
N THR A 220 -2.68 -24.50 9.71
CA THR A 220 -3.35 -23.20 9.69
C THR A 220 -4.57 -23.16 10.60
N GLU A 221 -4.66 -24.06 11.59
CA GLU A 221 -5.69 -24.01 12.61
C GLU A 221 -5.64 -22.65 13.35
N GLY A 222 -6.77 -21.94 13.39
CA GLY A 222 -6.89 -20.63 14.04
C GLY A 222 -6.35 -19.43 13.24
N TRP A 223 -5.80 -19.65 12.05
CA TRP A 223 -5.43 -18.55 11.15
C TRP A 223 -6.68 -17.86 10.61
N ALA A 224 -6.60 -16.55 10.37
CA ALA A 224 -7.73 -15.76 9.94
C ALA A 224 -7.37 -14.68 8.93
N ILE A 225 -8.36 -14.29 8.14
CA ILE A 225 -8.32 -13.06 7.33
C ILE A 225 -8.74 -11.90 8.24
N ARG A 226 -8.00 -10.79 8.23
CA ARG A 226 -8.38 -9.56 8.93
C ARG A 226 -9.47 -8.79 8.16
N PRO A 227 -10.46 -8.21 8.84
CA PRO A 227 -10.76 -8.37 10.26
C PRO A 227 -11.34 -9.76 10.51
N ARG A 228 -11.11 -10.36 11.69
CA ARG A 228 -11.77 -11.64 12.02
C ARG A 228 -13.29 -11.42 11.96
N GLN A 229 -14.06 -12.39 11.47
CA GLN A 229 -15.54 -12.26 11.35
C GLN A 229 -16.25 -11.92 12.68
N GLU A 230 -15.59 -12.07 13.84
CA GLU A 230 -16.10 -11.64 15.15
C GLU A 230 -15.86 -10.15 15.47
N GLU A 231 -15.00 -9.47 14.70
CA GLU A 231 -14.99 -8.02 14.65
C GLU A 231 -16.05 -7.56 13.66
N GLU A 232 -17.26 -7.37 14.17
CA GLU A 232 -18.23 -6.48 13.54
C GLU A 232 -17.56 -5.11 13.44
N VAL A 233 -16.96 -4.81 12.28
CA VAL A 233 -16.43 -3.48 11.98
C VAL A 233 -17.64 -2.57 11.85
N ALA A 234 -18.05 -1.99 12.97
CA ALA A 234 -18.70 -0.70 12.97
C ALA A 234 -17.90 0.20 12.01
N PRO A 235 -18.55 0.97 11.12
CA PRO A 235 -17.83 1.84 10.19
C PRO A 235 -16.80 2.64 10.99
N ALA A 236 -15.56 2.68 10.49
CA ALA A 236 -14.40 3.19 11.24
C ALA A 236 -14.54 4.68 11.55
N VAL A 237 -15.32 4.99 12.57
CA VAL A 237 -15.32 6.22 13.34
C VAL A 237 -14.16 6.02 14.32
N SER A 238 -13.05 6.74 14.16
CA SER A 238 -11.96 6.64 15.15
C SER A 238 -12.48 7.06 16.53
N ALA A 239 -11.87 6.64 17.65
CA ALA A 239 -12.29 7.09 18.99
C ALA A 239 -12.35 8.63 19.10
N VAL A 240 -11.52 9.32 18.31
CA VAL A 240 -11.53 10.78 18.15
C VAL A 240 -12.80 11.25 17.44
N ASP A 241 -13.21 10.58 16.37
CA ASP A 241 -14.44 10.88 15.64
C ASP A 241 -15.70 10.52 16.47
N GLU A 242 -15.62 9.49 17.34
CA GLU A 242 -16.70 9.13 18.28
C GLU A 242 -16.93 10.24 19.31
N GLU A 243 -15.85 10.79 19.88
CA GLU A 243 -15.96 11.94 20.79
C GLU A 243 -16.61 13.13 20.08
N GLY A 244 -16.17 13.44 18.85
CA GLY A 244 -16.79 14.50 18.05
C GLY A 244 -18.27 14.26 17.76
N ALA A 245 -18.65 13.03 17.42
CA ALA A 245 -20.04 12.65 17.19
C ALA A 245 -20.89 12.75 18.46
N ARG A 246 -20.37 12.28 19.61
CA ARG A 246 -21.04 12.40 20.91
C ARG A 246 -21.26 13.85 21.32
N LEU A 247 -20.33 14.76 21.02
CA LEU A 247 -20.53 16.19 21.26
C LEU A 247 -21.66 16.74 20.39
N ILE A 248 -21.69 16.40 19.10
CA ILE A 248 -22.77 16.81 18.19
C ILE A 248 -24.12 16.33 18.72
N ASP A 249 -24.22 15.05 19.10
CA ASP A 249 -25.46 14.48 19.63
C ASP A 249 -25.88 15.13 20.95
N LEU A 250 -24.94 15.41 21.85
CA LEU A 250 -25.20 16.09 23.11
C LEU A 250 -25.72 17.52 22.88
N LEU A 251 -25.12 18.26 21.96
CA LEU A 251 -25.53 19.64 21.63
C LEU A 251 -26.91 19.64 20.95
N LEU A 252 -27.18 18.70 20.04
CA LEU A 252 -28.49 18.54 19.42
C LEU A 252 -29.56 18.15 20.46
N GLN A 253 -29.26 17.19 21.33
CA GLN A 253 -30.17 16.75 22.39
C GLN A 253 -30.53 17.88 23.38
N LYS A 254 -29.58 18.78 23.63
CA LYS A 254 -29.76 19.96 24.49
C LYS A 254 -30.31 21.18 23.75
N GLU A 255 -30.61 21.05 22.45
CA GLU A 255 -31.08 22.15 21.59
C GLU A 255 -30.09 23.34 21.53
N LEU A 256 -28.79 23.03 21.62
CA LEU A 256 -27.68 24.00 21.63
C LEU A 256 -27.00 24.18 20.26
N LEU A 257 -27.37 23.37 19.27
CA LEU A 257 -26.80 23.35 17.92
C LEU A 257 -27.91 23.02 16.92
N VAL A 258 -27.93 23.70 15.77
CA VAL A 258 -28.79 23.38 14.62
C VAL A 258 -27.89 23.12 13.41
N LEU A 259 -28.10 21.98 12.76
CA LEU A 259 -27.36 21.61 11.55
C LEU A 259 -28.13 22.04 10.31
N ALA A 260 -27.41 22.49 9.29
CA ALA A 260 -27.99 22.77 7.98
C ALA A 260 -28.45 21.48 7.28
N GLU A 261 -29.43 21.56 6.37
CA GLU A 261 -29.82 20.43 5.53
C GLU A 261 -29.38 20.62 4.06
N PRO A 262 -28.54 19.72 3.49
CA PRO A 262 -27.87 18.59 4.14
C PRO A 262 -26.57 19.00 4.87
N ALA A 263 -26.30 18.39 6.03
CA ALA A 263 -25.01 18.51 6.74
C ALA A 263 -24.20 17.21 6.65
N ASP A 264 -22.90 17.36 6.40
CA ASP A 264 -21.93 16.27 6.49
C ASP A 264 -21.53 16.04 7.96
N ARG A 265 -22.31 15.21 8.66
CA ARG A 265 -22.12 14.93 10.08
C ARG A 265 -20.80 14.21 10.38
N GLU A 266 -20.29 13.42 9.45
CA GLU A 266 -19.02 12.69 9.62
C GLU A 266 -17.84 13.65 9.59
N ALA A 267 -17.82 14.58 8.62
CA ALA A 267 -16.80 15.62 8.56
C ALA A 267 -16.83 16.52 9.80
N LEU A 268 -18.04 16.85 10.30
CA LEU A 268 -18.20 17.63 11.52
C LEU A 268 -17.64 16.89 12.75
N ALA A 269 -17.98 15.60 12.90
CA ALA A 269 -17.50 14.77 13.99
C ALA A 269 -15.97 14.66 13.98
N ALA A 270 -15.36 14.41 12.83
CA ALA A 270 -13.91 14.32 12.70
C ALA A 270 -13.18 15.63 13.01
N GLY A 271 -13.80 16.78 12.66
CA GLY A 271 -13.28 18.10 13.00
C GLY A 271 -13.29 18.36 14.50
N LEU A 272 -14.42 18.11 15.15
CA LEU A 272 -14.61 18.31 16.59
C LEU A 272 -13.72 17.37 17.42
N GLY A 273 -13.65 16.10 17.04
CA GLY A 273 -12.78 15.12 17.69
C GLY A 273 -11.33 15.59 17.81
N LYS A 274 -10.77 16.11 16.72
CA LYS A 274 -9.39 16.65 16.71
C LYS A 274 -9.19 17.83 17.65
N LEU A 275 -10.23 18.65 17.87
CA LEU A 275 -10.19 19.78 18.79
C LEU A 275 -10.24 19.31 20.25
N LEU A 276 -11.09 18.33 20.54
CA LEU A 276 -11.24 17.73 21.87
C LEU A 276 -9.98 16.98 22.33
N ALA A 277 -9.30 16.32 21.39
CA ALA A 277 -8.04 15.60 21.66
C ALA A 277 -6.83 16.52 21.97
N ARG A 278 -6.94 17.84 21.79
CA ARG A 278 -5.84 18.78 22.09
C ARG A 278 -5.54 18.80 23.59
N ARG A 279 -4.27 18.96 23.96
CA ARG A 279 -3.90 19.22 25.36
C ARG A 279 -4.29 20.65 25.75
N GLY A 280 -5.00 20.80 26.86
CA GLY A 280 -5.43 22.11 27.36
C GLY A 280 -6.58 21.98 28.36
N SER A 281 -6.93 23.09 29.02
CA SER A 281 -8.10 23.17 29.88
C SER A 281 -9.40 23.16 29.06
N ALA A 282 -10.53 22.87 29.70
CA ALA A 282 -11.83 22.85 29.05
C ALA A 282 -12.18 24.19 28.39
N GLU A 283 -11.81 25.32 28.99
CA GLU A 283 -12.06 26.66 28.44
C GLU A 283 -11.30 26.87 27.12
N LYS A 284 -10.06 26.39 27.03
CA LYS A 284 -9.27 26.47 25.78
C LYS A 284 -9.84 25.59 24.68
N LYS A 285 -10.36 24.41 25.04
CA LYS A 285 -11.00 23.51 24.08
C LYS A 285 -12.35 24.08 23.61
N ALA A 286 -13.17 24.56 24.53
CA ALA A 286 -14.47 25.16 24.24
C ALA A 286 -14.35 26.36 23.28
N ALA A 287 -13.47 27.31 23.58
CA ALA A 287 -13.23 28.45 22.69
C ALA A 287 -12.76 28.02 21.29
N ALA A 288 -11.93 26.98 21.20
CA ALA A 288 -11.48 26.45 19.91
C ALA A 288 -12.60 25.73 19.15
N VAL A 289 -13.49 25.04 19.85
CA VAL A 289 -14.66 24.36 19.28
C VAL A 289 -15.67 25.39 18.76
N CYS A 290 -16.09 26.36 19.56
CA CYS A 290 -17.03 27.41 19.14
C CYS A 290 -16.52 28.17 17.91
N ALA A 291 -15.28 28.67 17.98
CA ALA A 291 -14.66 29.40 16.87
C ALA A 291 -14.47 28.57 15.59
N TRP A 292 -14.43 27.25 15.72
CA TRP A 292 -14.37 26.34 14.58
C TRP A 292 -15.78 26.04 14.01
N MET A 293 -16.76 25.80 14.88
CA MET A 293 -18.16 25.54 14.49
C MET A 293 -18.77 26.71 13.73
N GLU A 294 -18.52 27.95 14.17
CA GLU A 294 -18.97 29.18 13.50
C GLU A 294 -18.54 29.30 12.03
N LYS A 295 -17.52 28.53 11.62
CA LYS A 295 -16.96 28.56 10.26
C LYS A 295 -17.44 27.39 9.39
N GLN A 296 -18.25 26.47 9.91
CA GLN A 296 -18.67 25.29 9.17
C GLN A 296 -19.95 25.53 8.40
N ALA A 297 -19.93 25.24 7.10
CA ALA A 297 -21.10 25.36 6.23
C ALA A 297 -22.25 24.39 6.61
N GLY A 298 -21.97 23.35 7.40
CA GLY A 298 -22.96 22.38 7.88
C GLY A 298 -23.67 22.78 9.19
N ILE A 299 -23.37 23.95 9.76
CA ILE A 299 -23.97 24.44 11.01
C ILE A 299 -24.79 25.68 10.70
N GLU A 300 -26.07 25.66 11.05
CA GLU A 300 -27.02 26.75 10.81
C GLU A 300 -27.03 27.74 11.98
N GLU A 301 -27.17 27.23 13.22
CA GLU A 301 -27.20 28.05 14.43
C GLU A 301 -26.45 27.37 15.60
N ILE A 302 -25.83 28.19 16.46
CA ILE A 302 -25.10 27.76 17.65
C ILE A 302 -25.64 28.58 18.83
N PHE A 303 -26.11 27.90 19.87
CA PHE A 303 -26.69 28.53 21.07
C PHE A 303 -25.86 28.31 22.33
N VAL A 304 -24.73 27.61 22.23
CA VAL A 304 -23.81 27.37 23.35
C VAL A 304 -22.72 28.43 23.38
N THR A 305 -22.51 29.05 24.56
CA THR A 305 -21.38 29.95 24.78
C THR A 305 -20.10 29.19 25.13
N ASP A 306 -18.94 29.83 25.01
CA ASP A 306 -17.65 29.23 25.42
C ASP A 306 -17.66 28.75 26.88
N GLU A 307 -18.31 29.49 27.78
CA GLU A 307 -18.40 29.16 29.21
C GLU A 307 -19.31 27.95 29.45
N GLU A 308 -20.47 27.91 28.80
CA GLU A 308 -21.40 26.76 28.89
C GLU A 308 -20.80 25.51 28.27
N LEU A 309 -20.12 25.64 27.13
CA LEU A 309 -19.43 24.54 26.49
C LEU A 309 -18.28 24.04 27.37
N ALA A 310 -17.49 24.93 27.98
CA ALA A 310 -16.43 24.52 28.89
C ALA A 310 -16.98 23.72 30.09
N ALA A 311 -18.08 24.18 30.69
CA ALA A 311 -18.75 23.46 31.78
C ALA A 311 -19.28 22.09 31.34
N LEU A 312 -19.79 21.98 30.10
CA LEU A 312 -20.19 20.71 29.51
C LEU A 312 -19.00 19.77 29.30
N LEU A 313 -17.87 20.28 28.79
CA LEU A 313 -16.66 19.49 28.55
C LEU A 313 -16.00 19.01 29.86
N ASP A 314 -16.11 19.76 30.96
CA ASP A 314 -15.59 19.34 32.28
C ASP A 314 -16.47 18.27 32.95
N ALA A 315 -17.75 18.23 32.61
CA ALA A 315 -18.71 17.25 33.14
C ALA A 315 -18.82 15.98 32.28
N TRP A 316 -18.17 15.97 31.12
CA TRP A 316 -18.14 14.90 30.13
C TRP A 316 -17.01 13.91 30.43
#